data_AF-A0A382KFX5-F1
#
_entry.id   AF-A0A382KFX5-F1
#
_cell.length_a   1.000
_cell.length_b   1.000
_cell.length_c   1.000
_cell.angle_alpha   90.00
_cell.angle_beta   90.00
_cell.angle_gamma   90.00
#
_symmetry.space_group_name_H-M   'P 1'
#
loop_
_entity.id
_entity.type
_entity.pdbx_description
1 polymer ?
#
loop_
_entity_poly.entity_id
_entity_poly.type
_entity_poly.pdbx_seq_one_letter_code
_entity_poly.pdbx_strand_id
1 'polypeptide(L)' 'MLMAYWLVKSEPSAWSWSDHFKVGVAEWDGVRNHQANNNMKAMKGGDVAFFYRSVTEKSIVGLLQ' A
#
# COMPACT_ATOMS: atom_id res chain seq x y z
N MET A 1 19.44 -3.47 -10.30
CA MET A 1 18.44 -4.43 -9.76
C MET A 1 17.13 -4.19 -10.48
N LEU A 2 16.35 -5.24 -10.75
CA LEU A 2 15.01 -5.10 -11.34
C LEU A 2 14.05 -4.52 -10.30
N MET A 3 13.17 -3.63 -10.74
CA MET A 3 12.11 -3.00 -9.93
C MET A 3 11.02 -4.02 -9.65
N ALA A 4 10.66 -4.20 -8.37
CA ALA A 4 9.53 -5.07 -8.00
C ALA A 4 8.22 -4.27 -7.96
N TYR A 5 7.12 -4.98 -8.17
CA TYR A 5 5.78 -4.43 -8.12
C TYR A 5 4.98 -5.11 -7.01
N TRP A 6 4.26 -4.29 -6.25
CA TRP A 6 3.50 -4.72 -5.09
C TRP A 6 2.05 -4.26 -5.18
N LEU A 7 1.21 -4.81 -4.32
CA LEU A 7 -0.15 -4.34 -4.09
C LEU A 7 -0.40 -4.31 -2.59
N VAL A 8 -0.75 -3.14 -2.07
CA VAL A 8 -1.10 -2.95 -0.67
C VAL A 8 -2.58 -2.63 -0.55
N LYS A 9 -3.20 -3.07 0.53
CA LYS A 9 -4.65 -2.96 0.72
C LYS A 9 -4.96 -2.03 1.88
N SER A 10 -5.86 -1.08 1.68
CA SER A 10 -6.42 -0.25 2.74
C SER A 10 -7.93 -0.17 2.63
N GLU A 11 -8.64 -0.16 3.76
CA GLU A 11 -10.06 0.17 3.80
C GLU A 11 -10.22 1.69 3.90
N PRO A 12 -11.13 2.33 3.13
CA PRO A 12 -11.28 3.79 3.11
C PRO A 12 -11.59 4.42 4.47
N SER A 13 -12.26 3.68 5.36
CA SER A 13 -12.61 4.14 6.70
C SER A 13 -11.39 4.27 7.62
N ALA A 14 -10.33 3.50 7.36
CA ALA A 14 -9.09 3.53 8.12
C ALA A 14 -8.06 4.47 7.49
N TRP A 15 -7.82 4.33 6.18
CA TRP A 15 -6.89 5.18 5.44
C TRP A 15 -7.26 5.19 3.95
N SER A 16 -7.76 6.32 3.45
CA SER A 16 -8.20 6.45 2.06
C SER A 16 -7.10 6.96 1.13
N TRP A 17 -7.29 6.79 -0.17
CA TRP A 17 -6.41 7.41 -1.18
C TRP A 17 -6.39 8.94 -1.06
N SER A 18 -7.53 9.55 -0.74
CA SER A 18 -7.64 11.00 -0.53
C SER A 18 -6.83 11.48 0.66
N ASP A 19 -6.75 10.68 1.73
CA ASP A 19 -5.92 11.00 2.90
C ASP A 19 -4.44 10.91 2.54
N HIS A 20 -4.06 9.84 1.84
CA HIS A 20 -2.70 9.66 1.38
C HIS A 20 -2.24 10.77 0.43
N PHE A 21 -3.08 11.15 -0.54
CA PHE A 21 -2.78 12.24 -1.48
C PHE A 21 -2.53 13.58 -0.77
N LYS A 22 -3.25 13.87 0.32
CA LYS A 22 -3.06 15.10 1.11
C LYS A 22 -1.77 15.10 1.92
N VAL A 23 -1.36 13.95 2.43
CA VAL A 23 -0.18 13.82 3.31
C VAL A 23 1.10 13.63 2.51
N GLY A 24 1.04 12.97 1.36
CA GLY A 24 2.17 12.68 0.48
C GLY A 24 2.96 11.44 0.91
N VAL A 25 3.53 11.45 2.13
CA VAL A 25 4.32 10.32 2.66
C VAL A 25 3.80 9.91 4.04
N ALA A 26 3.47 8.64 4.20
CA ALA A 26 2.97 8.08 5.45
C ALA A 26 3.54 6.67 5.70
N GLU A 27 3.64 6.28 6.98
CA GLU A 27 3.96 4.91 7.35
C GLU A 27 2.84 3.95 6.90
N TRP A 28 3.22 2.75 6.46
CA TRP A 28 2.27 1.67 6.19
C TRP A 28 2.26 0.67 7.35
N ASP A 29 1.46 1.00 8.36
CA ASP A 29 1.36 0.25 9.60
C ASP A 29 0.24 -0.82 9.58
N GLY A 30 -0.15 -1.34 10.75
CA GLY A 30 -1.34 -2.19 10.88
C GLY A 30 -1.24 -3.61 10.30
N VAL A 31 -0.16 -3.96 9.59
CA VAL A 31 0.02 -5.30 9.01
C VAL A 31 0.27 -6.35 10.10
N ARG A 32 -0.74 -7.20 10.36
CA ARG A 32 -0.66 -8.31 11.34
C ARG A 32 -0.51 -9.70 10.73
N ASN A 33 -0.59 -9.81 9.40
CA ASN A 33 -0.35 -11.07 8.70
C ASN A 33 1.17 -11.30 8.51
N HIS A 34 1.69 -12.43 8.95
CA HIS A 34 3.13 -12.74 8.87
C HIS A 34 3.68 -12.75 7.45
N GLN A 35 2.95 -13.31 6.48
CA GLN A 35 3.40 -13.34 5.08
C GLN A 35 3.43 -11.94 4.48
N ALA A 36 2.40 -11.12 4.72
CA ALA A 36 2.38 -9.73 4.27
C ALA A 36 3.51 -8.92 4.90
N ASN A 37 3.81 -9.14 6.18
CA ASN A 37 4.95 -8.51 6.85
C ASN A 37 6.29 -8.92 6.21
N ASN A 38 6.45 -10.20 5.87
CA ASN A 38 7.64 -10.67 5.14
C ASN A 38 7.75 -10.03 3.74
N ASN A 39 6.63 -9.83 3.05
CA ASN A 39 6.62 -9.12 1.77
C ASN A 39 7.05 -7.65 1.94
N MET A 40 6.55 -6.96 2.97
CA MET A 40 6.95 -5.58 3.30
C MET A 40 8.46 -5.47 3.57
N LYS A 41 9.05 -6.43 4.29
CA LYS A 41 10.49 -6.50 4.53
C LYS A 41 11.32 -6.77 3.26
N ALA A 42 10.71 -7.34 2.23
CA ALA A 42 11.36 -7.60 0.95
C ALA A 42 11.30 -6.41 -0.02
N MET A 43 10.43 -5.41 0.24
CA MET A 43 10.34 -4.17 -0.52
C MET A 43 11.65 -3.37 -0.40
N LYS A 44 12.01 -2.68 -1.48
CA LYS A 44 13.20 -1.82 -1.54
C LYS A 44 12.82 -0.44 -2.03
N GLY A 45 13.64 0.56 -1.69
CA GLY A 45 13.51 1.89 -2.28
C GLY A 45 13.59 1.81 -3.80
N GLY A 46 12.63 2.45 -4.47
CA GLY A 46 12.46 2.38 -5.92
C GLY A 46 11.51 1.29 -6.41
N ASP A 47 11.01 0.40 -5.55
CA ASP A 47 9.86 -0.45 -5.88
C ASP A 47 8.57 0.38 -5.96
N VAL A 48 7.55 -0.15 -6.64
CA VAL A 48 6.25 0.52 -6.79
C VAL A 48 5.14 -0.37 -6.25
N ALA A 49 4.14 0.22 -5.58
CA ALA A 49 2.97 -0.51 -5.10
C ALA A 49 1.66 0.09 -5.61
N PHE A 50 0.70 -0.77 -5.98
CA PHE A 50 -0.68 -0.35 -6.21
C PHE A 50 -1.40 -0.13 -4.87
N PHE A 51 -2.05 1.02 -4.73
CA PHE A 51 -2.98 1.27 -3.62
C PHE A 51 -4.33 0.66 -3.97
N TYR A 52 -4.66 -0.45 -3.31
CA TYR A 52 -5.93 -1.15 -3.49
C TYR A 52 -6.89 -0.81 -2.35
N ARG A 53 -8.00 -0.16 -2.71
CA ARG A 53 -9.14 0.04 -1.83
C ARG A 53 -9.84 -1.30 -1.60
N SER A 54 -10.00 -1.70 -0.34
CA SER A 54 -10.54 -3.00 0.07
C SER A 54 -11.82 -2.88 0.91
N VAL A 55 -12.43 -4.02 1.22
CA VAL A 55 -13.76 -4.17 1.89
C VAL A 55 -14.90 -3.65 1.01
N THR A 56 -15.05 -2.34 0.86
CA THR A 56 -16.04 -1.68 -0.02
C THR A 56 -15.37 -1.13 -1.27
N GLU A 57 -16.13 -1.03 -2.37
CA GLU A 57 -15.69 -0.40 -3.63
C GLU A 57 -14.30 -0.88 -4.12
N LYS A 58 -14.10 -2.19 -4.11
CA LYS A 58 -12.84 -2.91 -4.39
C LYS A 58 -12.20 -2.53 -5.73
N SER A 59 -11.13 -1.73 -5.68
CA SER A 59 -10.47 -1.19 -6.88
C SER A 59 -9.06 -0.69 -6.59
N ILE A 60 -8.21 -0.65 -7.62
CA ILE A 60 -6.93 0.07 -7.58
C ILE A 60 -7.23 1.55 -7.84
N VAL A 61 -6.77 2.41 -6.95
CA VAL A 61 -7.08 3.86 -6.99
C VAL A 61 -5.83 4.74 -7.08
N GLY A 62 -4.63 4.14 -7.00
CA GLY A 62 -3.38 4.89 -7.05
C GLY A 62 -2.13 4.03 -7.09
N LEU A 63 -0.99 4.71 -7.21
CA LEU A 63 0.37 4.16 -7.19
C LEU A 63 1.17 4.80 -6.06
N LEU A 64 1.99 4.01 -5.38
CA LEU A 64 2.88 4.37 -4.29
C LEU A 64 4.33 4.12 -4.70
N GLN A 65 5.25 4.95 -4.20
CA GLN A 65 6.71 4.87 -4.40
C GLN A 65 7.44 5.09 -3.07
#